data_AF-A0A946WT26-F1
#
_entry.id   AF-A0A946WT26-F1
#
_cell.length_a   1.000
_cell.length_b   1.000
_cell.length_c   1.000
_cell.angle_alpha   90.00
_cell.angle_beta   90.00
_cell.angle_gamma   90.00
#
_symmetry.space_group_name_H-M   'P 1'
#
loop_
_entity.id
_entity.type
_entity.pdbx_description
1 polymer ?
#
loop_
_entity_poly.entity_id
_entity_poly.type
_entity_poly.pdbx_seq_one_letter_code
_entity_poly.pdbx_strand_id
1 'polypeptide(L)'
;HELVYDDNQKPINYKFLEINPSFERITRLKKEDIVGKKVTEALPGIENDPADWIGTYGKVVINNEPISFEQFSENLNNWFSCRAFKTEENCFAVSFTEITDRKKAES
;
A
#
# COMPACT_ATOMS: atom_id res chain seq x y z
N HIS A 1 -2.08 7.05 5.12
CA HIS A 1 -1.57 5.90 5.90
C HIS A 1 -0.46 6.40 6.81
N GLU A 2 -0.21 5.70 7.92
CA GLU A 2 0.83 6.04 8.90
C GLU A 2 1.75 4.83 9.10
N LEU A 3 3.07 5.01 9.06
CA LEU A 3 4.03 3.94 9.30
C LEU A 3 4.02 3.49 10.77
N VAL A 4 4.22 2.19 10.96
CA VAL A 4 4.45 1.58 12.28
C VAL A 4 5.87 1.03 12.29
N TYR A 5 6.61 1.37 13.33
CA TYR A 5 8.02 1.04 13.49
C TYR A 5 8.24 0.00 14.59
N ASP A 6 9.36 -0.71 14.52
CA ASP A 6 9.90 -1.49 15.64
C ASP A 6 10.72 -0.61 16.60
N ASP A 7 11.29 -1.22 17.64
CA ASP A 7 12.12 -0.55 18.65
C ASP A 7 13.41 0.07 18.06
N ASN A 8 13.82 -0.34 16.86
CA ASN A 8 15.00 0.17 16.15
C ASN A 8 14.66 1.24 15.09
N GLN A 9 13.44 1.77 15.09
CA GLN A 9 12.92 2.69 14.08
C GLN A 9 12.90 2.11 12.64
N LYS A 10 12.81 0.79 12.49
CA LYS A 10 12.58 0.17 11.19
C LYS A 10 11.07 0.10 10.90
N PRO A 11 10.58 0.54 9.72
CA PRO A 11 9.18 0.34 9.34
C PRO A 11 8.89 -1.15 9.22
N ILE A 12 7.89 -1.61 9.96
CA ILE A 12 7.45 -3.02 9.97
C ILE A 12 5.97 -3.17 9.57
N ASN A 13 5.22 -2.08 9.49
CA ASN A 13 3.81 -2.08 9.13
C ASN A 13 3.35 -0.67 8.75
N TYR A 14 2.08 -0.53 8.38
CA TYR A 14 1.41 0.76 8.33
C TYR A 14 -0.08 0.64 8.68
N LYS A 15 -0.68 1.74 9.16
CA LYS A 15 -2.08 1.85 9.53
C LYS A 15 -2.87 2.62 8.47
N PHE A 16 -4.08 2.17 8.19
CA PHE A 16 -5.04 2.95 7.39
C PHE A 16 -5.59 4.11 8.21
N LEU A 17 -5.30 5.34 7.79
CA LEU A 17 -5.88 6.54 8.40
C LEU A 17 -7.17 6.96 7.66
N GLU A 18 -7.12 6.92 6.34
CA GLU A 18 -8.22 7.27 5.48
C GLU A 18 -8.10 6.50 4.16
N ILE A 19 -9.26 6.21 3.56
CA ILE A 19 -9.37 5.68 2.20
C ILE A 19 -10.52 6.39 1.47
N ASN A 20 -10.49 6.38 0.14
CA ASN A 20 -11.56 6.89 -0.71
C ASN A 20 -12.45 5.74 -1.25
N PRO A 21 -13.63 6.03 -1.83
CA PRO A 21 -14.52 5.00 -2.36
C PRO A 21 -13.92 4.16 -3.51
N SER A 22 -12.95 4.72 -4.24
CA SER A 22 -12.25 3.97 -5.31
C SER A 22 -11.40 2.85 -4.72
N PHE A 23 -10.74 3.08 -3.59
CA PHE A 23 -9.99 2.05 -2.86
C PHE A 23 -10.88 0.85 -2.52
N GLU A 24 -12.07 1.11 -1.95
CA GLU A 24 -13.01 0.04 -1.57
C GLU A 24 -13.49 -0.74 -2.79
N ARG A 25 -13.74 -0.05 -3.91
CA ARG A 25 -14.17 -0.69 -5.15
C ARG A 25 -13.12 -1.64 -5.70
N ILE A 26 -11.85 -1.22 -5.70
CA ILE A 26 -10.73 -1.95 -6.27
C ILE A 26 -10.32 -3.11 -5.35
N THR A 27 -10.11 -2.84 -4.05
CA THR A 27 -9.58 -3.83 -3.10
C THR A 27 -10.66 -4.71 -2.47
N ARG A 28 -11.93 -4.33 -2.58
CA ARG A 28 -13.09 -4.93 -1.89
C ARG A 28 -13.05 -4.82 -0.36
N LEU A 29 -12.06 -4.14 0.20
CA LEU A 29 -11.98 -3.85 1.62
C LEU A 29 -12.86 -2.65 1.97
N LYS A 30 -13.65 -2.75 3.04
CA LYS A 30 -14.53 -1.67 3.49
C LYS A 30 -13.80 -0.70 4.41
N LYS A 31 -14.10 0.59 4.28
CA LYS A 31 -13.53 1.65 5.13
C LYS A 31 -13.72 1.36 6.61
N GLU A 32 -14.94 0.97 6.99
CA GLU A 32 -15.31 0.64 8.37
C GLU A 32 -14.55 -0.56 8.95
N ASP A 33 -14.09 -1.47 8.10
CA ASP A 33 -13.37 -2.67 8.53
C ASP A 33 -11.87 -2.45 8.67
N ILE A 34 -11.28 -1.45 8.00
CA ILE A 34 -9.82 -1.34 7.89
C ILE A 34 -9.25 -0.04 8.45
N VAL A 35 -10.01 1.06 8.48
CA VAL A 35 -9.52 2.32 9.05
C VAL A 35 -9.20 2.11 10.54
N GLY A 36 -8.02 2.55 10.95
CA GLY A 36 -7.47 2.33 12.29
C GLY A 36 -6.69 1.02 12.47
N LYS A 37 -6.82 0.06 11.54
CA LYS A 37 -6.12 -1.23 11.58
C LYS A 37 -4.80 -1.20 10.81
N LYS A 38 -3.89 -2.11 11.16
CA LYS A 38 -2.64 -2.34 10.43
C LYS A 38 -2.94 -3.04 9.09
N VAL A 39 -2.06 -2.86 8.11
CA VAL A 39 -2.21 -3.50 6.80
C VAL A 39 -2.21 -5.02 6.92
N THR A 40 -1.41 -5.58 7.81
CA THR A 40 -1.35 -7.03 8.06
C THR A 40 -2.62 -7.59 8.72
N GLU A 41 -3.43 -6.74 9.36
CA GLU A 41 -4.75 -7.14 9.87
C GLU A 41 -5.80 -7.10 8.76
N ALA A 42 -5.72 -6.12 7.86
CA ALA A 42 -6.66 -5.97 6.75
C ALA A 42 -6.39 -6.94 5.60
N LEU A 43 -5.12 -7.25 5.35
CA LEU A 43 -4.62 -8.13 4.31
C LEU A 43 -3.58 -9.09 4.94
N PRO A 44 -4.03 -10.16 5.61
CA PRO A 44 -3.11 -11.13 6.21
C PRO A 44 -2.12 -11.70 5.18
N GLY A 45 -0.84 -11.74 5.55
CA GLY A 45 0.22 -12.27 4.69
C GLY A 45 0.85 -11.26 3.73
N ILE A 46 0.36 -10.02 3.68
CA ILE A 46 0.91 -8.96 2.82
C ILE A 46 2.38 -8.64 3.12
N GLU A 47 2.83 -8.89 4.36
CA GLU A 47 4.23 -8.77 4.77
C GLU A 47 5.16 -9.79 4.05
N ASN A 48 4.59 -10.82 3.43
CA ASN A 48 5.29 -11.83 2.64
C ASN A 48 5.06 -11.65 1.13
N ASP A 49 4.24 -10.68 0.70
CA ASP A 49 4.00 -10.41 -0.72
C ASP A 49 5.33 -9.99 -1.38
N PRO A 50 5.77 -10.64 -2.47
CA PRO A 50 7.02 -10.29 -3.18
C PRO A 50 7.09 -8.82 -3.63
N ALA A 51 5.95 -8.15 -3.67
CA ALA A 51 5.85 -6.72 -3.93
C ALA A 51 6.54 -5.82 -2.87
N ASP A 52 6.70 -6.31 -1.63
CA ASP A 52 7.23 -5.54 -0.49
C ASP A 52 6.53 -4.17 -0.32
N TRP A 53 5.21 -4.20 -0.15
CA TRP A 53 4.39 -2.99 0.01
C TRP A 53 4.83 -2.15 1.22
N ILE A 54 5.10 -2.82 2.35
CA ILE A 54 5.52 -2.16 3.61
C ILE A 54 6.89 -1.50 3.44
N GLY A 55 7.88 -2.22 2.91
CA GLY A 55 9.22 -1.68 2.70
C GLY A 55 9.26 -0.57 1.66
N THR A 56 8.49 -0.72 0.57
CA THR A 56 8.36 0.29 -0.49
C THR A 56 7.82 1.61 0.05
N TYR A 57 6.71 1.59 0.79
CA TYR A 57 6.16 2.81 1.38
C TYR A 57 6.99 3.32 2.56
N GLY A 58 7.66 2.43 3.28
CA GLY A 58 8.67 2.79 4.29
C GLY A 58 9.74 3.71 3.75
N LYS A 59 10.35 3.34 2.60
CA LYS A 59 11.38 4.14 1.92
C LYS A 59 10.87 5.50 1.48
N VAL A 60 9.63 5.60 1.00
CA VAL A 60 9.02 6.88 0.59
C VAL A 60 9.01 7.88 1.74
N VAL A 61 8.65 7.45 2.95
CA VAL A 61 8.57 8.33 4.11
C VAL A 61 9.93 8.64 4.70
N ILE A 62 10.82 7.64 4.79
CA ILE A 62 12.17 7.80 5.34
C ILE A 62 13.02 8.72 4.46
N ASN A 63 13.03 8.47 3.15
CA ASN A 63 13.86 9.22 2.21
C ASN A 63 13.21 10.53 1.77
N ASN A 64 11.90 10.69 2.02
CA ASN A 64 11.10 11.81 1.52
C ASN A 64 11.13 11.93 -0.02
N GLU A 65 11.17 10.78 -0.70
CA GLU A 65 11.22 10.70 -2.17
C GLU A 65 9.94 10.02 -2.68
N PRO A 66 9.17 10.67 -3.56
CA PRO A 66 8.00 10.05 -4.16
C PRO A 66 8.40 8.94 -5.14
N ILE A 67 7.60 7.88 -5.22
CA ILE A 67 7.83 6.75 -6.13
C ILE A 67 6.59 6.49 -7.00
N SER A 68 6.85 6.08 -8.24
CA SER A 68 5.85 5.53 -9.16
C SER A 68 6.32 4.18 -9.66
N PHE A 69 5.46 3.16 -9.62
CA PHE A 69 5.82 1.80 -10.00
C PHE A 69 4.60 0.99 -10.43
N GLU A 70 4.85 -0.14 -11.11
CA GLU A 70 3.82 -1.12 -11.45
C GLU A 70 4.17 -2.45 -10.82
N GLN A 71 3.23 -3.07 -10.12
CA GLN A 71 3.49 -4.30 -9.38
C GLN A 71 2.24 -5.17 -9.28
N PHE A 72 2.45 -6.48 -9.29
CA PHE A 72 1.42 -7.45 -9.00
C PHE A 72 1.27 -7.59 -7.48
N SER A 73 0.05 -7.56 -6.97
CA SER A 73 -0.24 -7.96 -5.59
C SER A 73 -0.77 -9.39 -5.60
N GLU A 74 -0.13 -10.26 -4.83
CA GLU A 74 -0.62 -11.63 -4.64
C GLU A 74 -1.90 -11.64 -3.80
N ASN A 75 -1.97 -10.83 -2.74
CA ASN A 75 -3.14 -10.70 -1.88
C ASN A 75 -4.40 -10.26 -2.63
N LEU A 76 -4.27 -9.38 -3.62
CA LEU A 76 -5.39 -8.87 -4.42
C LEU A 76 -5.52 -9.53 -5.79
N ASN A 77 -4.58 -10.42 -6.15
CA ASN A 77 -4.49 -11.13 -7.42
C ASN A 77 -4.65 -10.22 -8.66
N ASN A 78 -3.99 -9.05 -8.63
CA ASN A 78 -4.15 -8.00 -9.64
C ASN A 78 -2.87 -7.19 -9.83
N TRP A 79 -2.73 -6.60 -11.02
CA TRP A 79 -1.66 -5.64 -11.30
C TRP A 79 -2.10 -4.22 -11.00
N PHE A 80 -1.22 -3.46 -10.36
CA PHE A 80 -1.46 -2.07 -10.01
C PHE A 80 -0.39 -1.16 -10.57
N SER A 81 -0.80 0.02 -11.05
CA SER A 81 0.08 1.17 -11.21
C SER A 81 -0.11 2.08 -10.00
N CYS A 82 0.97 2.32 -9.26
CA CYS A 82 0.97 2.99 -7.97
C CYS A 82 1.80 4.27 -8.03
N ARG A 83 1.36 5.30 -7.31
CA ARG A 83 2.15 6.49 -6.99
C ARG A 83 2.02 6.79 -5.50
N ALA A 84 3.14 6.84 -4.79
CA ALA A 84 3.18 7.10 -3.36
C ALA A 84 4.11 8.27 -3.02
N PHE A 85 3.75 9.05 -2.00
CA PHE A 85 4.53 10.19 -1.52
C PHE A 85 4.27 10.46 -0.03
N LYS A 86 5.25 11.05 0.67
CA LYS A 86 5.13 11.49 2.06
C LYS A 86 4.17 12.68 2.16
N THR A 87 3.28 12.67 3.14
CA THR A 87 2.33 13.78 3.39
C THR A 87 2.65 14.56 4.65
N GLU A 88 2.99 13.86 5.73
CA GLU A 88 3.35 14.41 7.03
C GLU A 88 4.46 13.55 7.66
N GLU A 89 4.88 13.90 8.87
CA GLU A 89 5.78 13.04 9.65
C GLU A 89 5.19 11.63 9.77
N ASN A 90 5.96 10.61 9.40
CA ASN A 90 5.53 9.19 9.41
C ASN A 90 4.33 8.82 8.51
N CYS A 91 3.78 9.77 7.73
CA CYS A 91 2.58 9.54 6.94
C CYS A 91 2.87 9.55 5.43
N PHE A 92 2.12 8.71 4.71
CA PHE A 92 2.13 8.70 3.24
C PHE A 92 0.73 8.56 2.65
N ALA A 93 0.60 9.07 1.43
CA ALA A 93 -0.55 8.83 0.56
C ALA A 93 -0.11 7.94 -0.61
N VAL A 94 -1.03 7.11 -1.08
CA VAL A 94 -0.86 6.31 -2.29
C VAL A 94 -2.13 6.39 -3.13
N SER A 95 -1.95 6.65 -4.43
CA SER A 95 -2.98 6.47 -5.44
C SER A 95 -2.60 5.28 -6.31
N PHE A 96 -3.56 4.43 -6.63
CA PHE A 96 -3.33 3.28 -7.50
C PHE A 96 -4.50 3.01 -8.44
N THR A 97 -4.17 2.41 -9.58
CA THR A 97 -5.11 2.00 -10.62
C THR A 97 -4.84 0.55 -10.98
N GLU A 98 -5.90 -0.26 -11.08
CA GLU A 98 -5.80 -1.63 -11.59
C GLU A 98 -5.46 -1.60 -13.10
N ILE A 99 -4.43 -2.34 -13.50
CA ILE A 99 -3.91 -2.40 -14.87
C ILE A 99 -3.82 -3.85 -15.39
N THR A 100 -4.53 -4.78 -14.73
CA THR A 100 -4.49 -6.23 -15.04
C THR A 100 -4.82 -6.51 -16.51
N ASP A 101 -5.88 -5.90 -17.05
CA ASP A 101 -6.28 -6.10 -18.45
C ASP A 101 -5.23 -5.57 -19.44
N ARG A 102 -4.60 -4.43 -19.11
CA ARG A 102 -3.51 -3.89 -19.92
C ARG A 102 -2.32 -4.84 -19.95
N LYS A 103 -1.92 -5.39 -18.80
CA LYS A 103 -0.81 -6.36 -18.71
C LYS A 103 -1.08 -7.65 -19.49
N LYS A 104 -2.32 -8.14 -19.48
CA LYS A 104 -2.74 -9.30 -20.28
C LYS A 104 -2.69 -9.05 -21.78
N ALA A 105 -2.99 -7.83 -22.23
CA ALA A 105 -2.94 -7.45 -23.64
C ALA A 105 -1.50 -7.20 -24.16
N GLU A 106 -0.55 -6.90 -23.27
CA GLU A 106 0.87 -6.75 -23.58
C GLU A 106 1.63 -8.10 -23.68
N SER A 107 0.98 -9.22 -23.31
CA SER A 107 1.56 -10.57 -23.25
C SER A 107 1.29 -11.42 -24.50
#